data_AF-A0A392PVA1-F1
#
_entry.id   AF-A0A392PVA1-F1
#
_cell.length_a   1.000
_cell.length_b   1.000
_cell.length_c   1.000
_cell.angle_alpha   90.00
_cell.angle_beta   90.00
_cell.angle_gamma   90.00
#
_symmetry.space_group_name_H-M   'P 1'
#
loop_
_entity.id
_entity.type
_entity.pdbx_description
1 polymer ?
#
loop_
_entity_poly.entity_id
_entity_poly.type
_entity_poly.pdbx_seq_one_letter_code
_entity_poly.pdbx_strand_id
1 'polypeptide(L)'
;MDPARTPLGQMLLEEITPVVMVLSTPSVEETCLKNGFSFLQMLTPFCSFNNIDVPVRTASDQPYRIHKFKLRLFYGSNVRKPDLKVAEEQLMQVITDSGEKVFSELCSD
;
A
#
# COMPACT_ATOMS: atom_id res chain seq x y z
N MET A 1 -23.16 -10.49 -5.05
CA MET A 1 -22.27 -10.44 -3.87
C MET A 1 -21.47 -9.15 -3.93
N ASP A 2 -21.21 -8.52 -2.78
CA ASP A 2 -20.33 -7.34 -2.71
C ASP A 2 -18.86 -7.77 -2.91
N PRO A 3 -18.18 -7.35 -3.99
CA PRO A 3 -16.79 -7.72 -4.25
C PRO A 3 -15.84 -7.34 -3.12
N ALA A 4 -16.15 -6.27 -2.37
CA ALA A 4 -15.36 -5.81 -1.23
C ALA A 4 -15.40 -6.77 -0.02
N ARG A 5 -16.40 -7.67 0.02
CA ARG A 5 -16.53 -8.68 1.08
C ARG A 5 -15.84 -10.00 0.77
N THR A 6 -15.26 -10.13 -0.42
CA THR A 6 -14.44 -11.30 -0.76
C THR A 6 -13.08 -11.21 -0.05
N PRO A 7 -12.40 -12.34 0.23
CA PRO A 7 -11.05 -12.30 0.82
C PRO A 7 -10.07 -11.44 -0.01
N LEU A 8 -10.13 -11.56 -1.34
CA LEU A 8 -9.34 -10.73 -2.25
C LEU A 8 -9.71 -9.24 -2.15
N GLY A 9 -11.01 -8.93 -2.05
CA GLY A 9 -11.48 -7.56 -1.87
C GLY A 9 -11.00 -6.93 -0.57
N GLN A 10 -10.98 -7.70 0.53
CA GLN A 10 -10.43 -7.26 1.81
C GLN A 10 -8.91 -7.06 1.72
N MET A 11 -8.18 -8.01 1.13
CA MET A 11 -6.73 -7.89 0.90
C MET A 11 -6.39 -6.66 0.05
N LEU A 12 -7.15 -6.39 -1.01
CA LEU A 12 -6.98 -5.20 -1.85
C LEU A 12 -7.21 -3.90 -1.07
N LEU A 13 -8.20 -3.88 -0.18
CA LEU A 13 -8.56 -2.70 0.62
C LEU A 13 -7.62 -2.47 1.79
N GLU A 14 -7.04 -3.52 2.38
CA GLU A 14 -6.23 -3.43 3.60
C GLU A 14 -4.73 -3.47 3.32
N GLU A 15 -4.28 -4.27 2.36
CA GLU A 15 -2.86 -4.52 2.10
C GLU A 15 -2.35 -3.77 0.87
N ILE A 16 -3.19 -3.61 -0.16
CA ILE A 16 -2.82 -2.98 -1.43
C ILE A 16 -3.18 -1.48 -1.45
N THR A 17 -3.91 -0.97 -0.46
CA THR A 17 -4.20 0.46 -0.35
C THR A 17 -2.91 1.28 -0.30
N PRO A 18 -2.85 2.43 -0.98
CA PRO A 18 -1.63 3.24 -1.02
C PRO A 18 -1.13 3.63 0.38
N VAL A 19 0.19 3.52 0.55
CA VAL A 19 0.89 3.93 1.75
C VAL A 19 1.49 5.32 1.55
N VAL A 20 1.29 6.20 2.53
CA VAL A 20 1.90 7.52 2.58
C VAL A 20 2.88 7.56 3.75
N MET A 21 4.13 7.92 3.44
CA MET A 21 5.17 8.16 4.43
C MET A 21 5.00 9.55 5.03
N VAL A 22 4.94 9.61 6.36
CA VAL A 22 4.83 10.85 7.12
C VAL A 22 6.19 11.17 7.70
N LEU A 23 6.69 12.38 7.39
CA LEU A 23 7.86 12.97 8.03
C LEU A 23 7.37 14.06 8.97
N SER A 24 7.79 14.00 10.23
CA SER A 24 7.48 15.01 11.23
C SER A 24 8.76 15.59 11.81
N THR A 25 8.64 16.82 12.31
CA THR A 25 9.69 17.43 13.15
C THR A 25 9.35 17.19 14.62
N PRO A 26 10.35 17.23 15.53
CA PRO A 26 10.09 17.06 16.96
C PRO A 26 9.05 18.06 17.52
N SER A 27 9.06 19.31 17.02
CA SER A 27 8.11 20.34 17.47
C SER A 27 6.65 20.01 17.10
N VAL A 28 6.42 19.40 15.93
CA VAL A 28 5.08 18.97 15.51
C VAL A 28 4.60 17.83 16.41
N GLU A 29 5.45 16.83 16.66
CA GLU A 29 5.11 15.73 17.56
C GLU A 29 4.79 16.20 18.96
N GLU A 30 5.64 17.06 19.54
CA GLU A 30 5.42 17.61 20.87
C GLU A 30 4.09 18.36 20.95
N THR A 31 3.74 19.12 19.91
CA THR A 31 2.48 19.87 19.85
C THR A 31 1.28 18.93 19.75
N CYS A 32 1.36 17.89 18.95
CA CYS A 32 0.29 16.88 18.85
C CYS A 32 0.13 16.11 20.17
N LEU A 33 1.24 15.73 20.81
CA LEU A 33 1.26 14.98 22.06
C LEU A 33 0.62 15.74 23.22
N LYS A 34 0.61 17.08 23.21
CA LYS A 34 -0.18 17.88 24.18
C LYS A 34 -1.66 17.53 24.17
N ASN A 35 -2.18 17.03 23.03
CA ASN A 35 -3.55 16.57 22.88
C ASN A 35 -3.72 15.05 23.09
N GLY A 36 -2.66 14.35 23.54
CA GLY A 36 -2.68 12.91 23.80
C GLY A 36 -2.56 12.02 22.56
N PHE A 37 -2.32 12.60 21.38
CA PHE A 37 -2.18 11.87 20.11
C PHE A 37 -0.84 12.18 19.44
N SER A 38 -0.23 11.19 18.79
CA SER A 38 0.89 11.46 17.89
C SER A 38 0.43 12.23 16.64
N PHE A 39 1.37 12.86 15.93
CA PHE A 39 1.02 13.54 14.67
C PHE A 39 0.34 12.61 13.67
N LEU A 40 0.84 11.37 13.54
CA LEU A 40 0.25 10.37 12.66
C LEU A 40 -1.18 9.98 13.09
N GLN A 41 -1.43 9.82 14.39
CA GLN A 41 -2.77 9.54 14.90
C GLN A 41 -3.72 10.71 14.63
N MET A 42 -3.24 11.95 14.74
CA MET A 42 -4.03 13.16 14.45
C MET A 42 -4.43 13.25 12.96
N LEU A 43 -3.59 12.76 12.05
CA LEU A 43 -3.87 12.74 10.61
C LEU A 43 -4.77 11.57 10.16
N THR A 44 -4.77 10.47 10.92
CA THR A 44 -5.44 9.21 10.55
C THR A 44 -6.93 9.38 10.19
N PRO A 45 -7.75 10.19 10.89
CA PRO A 45 -9.15 10.41 10.52
C PRO A 45 -9.35 10.99 9.11
N PHE A 46 -8.38 11.73 8.59
CA PHE A 46 -8.45 12.38 7.26
C PHE A 46 -8.02 11.46 6.12
N CYS A 47 -7.71 10.20 6.41
CA CYS A 47 -7.21 9.23 5.43
C CYS A 47 -8.29 8.30 4.87
N SER A 48 -9.55 8.45 5.30
CA SER A 48 -10.69 7.70 4.74
C SER A 48 -11.61 8.63 3.97
N PHE A 49 -11.64 8.46 2.66
CA PHE A 49 -12.51 9.18 1.75
C PHE A 49 -13.70 8.29 1.43
N ASN A 50 -14.84 8.61 2.02
CA ASN A 50 -16.10 7.94 1.72
C ASN A 50 -17.02 8.92 0.99
N ASN A 51 -17.85 8.40 0.10
CA ASN A 51 -18.83 9.19 -0.67
C ASN A 51 -18.19 10.28 -1.54
N ILE A 52 -17.02 9.97 -2.12
CA ILE A 52 -16.44 10.80 -3.18
C ILE A 52 -16.97 10.36 -4.54
N ASP A 53 -16.76 11.15 -5.58
CA ASP A 53 -17.14 10.78 -6.93
C ASP A 53 -16.13 11.32 -7.96
N VAL A 54 -14.96 10.68 -7.98
CA VAL A 54 -13.79 11.17 -8.72
C VAL A 54 -13.58 10.35 -9.99
N PRO A 55 -13.59 10.96 -11.20
CA PRO A 55 -13.27 10.26 -12.43
C PRO A 55 -11.78 9.94 -12.50
N VAL A 56 -11.45 8.70 -12.88
CA VAL A 56 -10.08 8.27 -13.19
C VAL A 56 -9.96 8.07 -14.68
N ARG A 57 -8.95 8.73 -15.26
CA ARG A 57 -8.54 8.52 -16.64
C ARG A 57 -7.53 7.38 -16.70
N THR A 58 -7.81 6.39 -17.52
CA THR A 58 -6.94 5.23 -17.76
C THR A 58 -6.39 5.28 -19.18
N ALA A 59 -5.29 4.58 -19.45
CA ALA A 59 -4.72 4.48 -20.79
C ALA A 59 -5.63 3.70 -21.76
N SER A 60 -6.57 2.91 -21.26
CA SER A 60 -7.50 2.09 -22.05
C SER A 60 -8.81 2.79 -22.41
N ASP A 61 -8.92 4.11 -22.23
CA ASP A 61 -10.12 4.93 -22.47
C ASP A 61 -11.41 4.45 -21.78
N GLN A 62 -11.30 3.53 -20.81
CA GLN A 62 -12.42 3.14 -19.95
C GLN A 62 -12.35 3.95 -18.65
N PRO A 63 -13.18 5.00 -18.50
CA PRO A 63 -13.21 5.77 -17.28
C PRO A 63 -13.88 4.93 -16.18
N TYR A 64 -13.25 4.90 -15.01
CA TYR A 64 -13.91 4.43 -13.79
C TYR A 64 -13.97 5.57 -12.78
N ARG A 65 -14.85 5.43 -11.79
CA ARG A 65 -15.07 6.45 -10.76
C ARG A 65 -14.73 5.87 -9.40
N ILE A 66 -13.91 6.60 -8.65
CA ILE A 66 -13.58 6.26 -7.27
C ILE A 66 -14.66 6.85 -6.38
N HIS A 67 -15.32 5.97 -5.62
CA HIS A 67 -16.37 6.34 -4.67
C HIS A 67 -15.93 6.24 -3.21
N LYS A 68 -14.94 5.38 -2.96
CA LYS A 68 -14.31 5.17 -1.67
C LYS A 68 -12.82 4.99 -1.89
N PHE A 69 -12.02 5.62 -1.05
CA PHE A 69 -10.57 5.52 -1.11
C PHE A 69 -10.01 5.66 0.30
N LYS A 70 -8.92 4.94 0.59
CA LYS A 70 -8.27 4.99 1.89
C LYS A 70 -6.77 5.09 1.70
N LEU A 71 -6.13 5.89 2.54
CA LEU A 71 -4.68 5.97 2.67
C LEU A 71 -4.26 5.29 3.97
N ARG A 72 -3.08 4.67 3.95
CA ARG A 72 -2.42 4.16 5.16
C ARG A 72 -1.22 5.04 5.46
N LEU A 73 -1.15 5.56 6.68
CA LEU A 73 -0.04 6.41 7.12
C LEU A 73 0.97 5.61 7.92
N PHE A 74 2.25 5.83 7.64
CA PHE A 74 3.35 5.33 8.46
C PHE A 74 4.39 6.43 8.63
N TYR A 75 5.01 6.50 9.80
CA TYR A 75 6.20 7.30 9.95
C TYR A 75 7.28 6.80 9.00
N GLY A 76 8.02 7.71 8.38
CA GLY A 76 9.13 7.34 7.50
C GLY A 76 10.16 6.45 8.19
N SER A 77 10.35 6.61 9.51
CA SER A 77 11.20 5.75 10.34
C SER A 77 10.70 4.31 10.49
N ASN A 78 9.38 4.10 10.36
CA ASN A 78 8.71 2.82 10.60
C ASN A 78 8.53 2.01 9.31
N VAL A 79 8.63 2.66 8.15
CA VAL A 79 8.76 1.94 6.88
C VAL A 79 10.11 1.24 6.93
N ARG A 80 10.10 -0.08 7.16
CA ARG A 80 11.29 -0.93 7.11
C ARG A 80 12.09 -0.54 5.88
N LYS A 81 13.32 -0.06 6.06
CA LYS A 81 14.33 -0.21 5.02
C LYS A 81 14.51 -1.73 4.92
N PRO A 82 14.10 -2.39 3.83
CA PRO A 82 14.46 -3.77 3.66
C PRO A 82 15.99 -3.86 3.76
N ASP A 83 16.50 -4.87 4.47
CA ASP A 83 17.92 -5.15 4.42
C ASP A 83 18.25 -5.41 2.94
N LEU A 84 19.11 -4.55 2.39
CA LEU A 84 19.41 -4.51 0.97
C LEU A 84 19.90 -5.88 0.48
N LYS A 85 20.67 -6.59 1.31
CA LYS A 85 21.15 -7.94 1.00
C LYS A 85 20.02 -8.95 0.96
N VAL A 86 19.13 -8.91 1.96
CA VAL A 86 17.98 -9.82 2.03
C VAL A 86 17.03 -9.58 0.85
N ALA A 87 16.81 -8.32 0.47
CA ALA A 87 15.97 -7.98 -0.68
C ALA A 87 16.59 -8.44 -2.00
N GLU A 88 17.91 -8.32 -2.16
CA GLU A 88 18.64 -8.80 -3.33
C GLU A 88 18.59 -10.33 -3.44
N GLU A 89 18.82 -11.05 -2.33
CA GLU A 89 18.70 -12.52 -2.26
C GLU A 89 17.29 -12.99 -2.62
N GLN A 90 16.25 -12.35 -2.07
CA GLN A 90 14.86 -12.65 -2.38
C GLN A 90 14.52 -12.38 -3.84
N LEU A 91 15.03 -11.27 -4.41
CA LEU A 91 14.83 -10.95 -5.82
C LEU A 91 15.48 -12.01 -6.72
N MET A 92 16.72 -12.41 -6.42
CA MET A 92 17.42 -13.46 -7.16
C MET A 92 16.68 -14.78 -7.07
N GLN A 93 16.16 -15.14 -5.90
CA GLN A 93 15.37 -16.36 -5.73
C GLN A 93 14.09 -16.32 -6.59
N VAL A 94 13.35 -15.21 -6.59
CA VAL A 94 12.14 -15.07 -7.42
C VAL A 94 12.47 -15.16 -8.91
N ILE A 95 13.57 -14.56 -9.36
CA ILE A 95 14.03 -14.64 -10.75
C ILE A 95 14.35 -16.10 -11.12
N THR A 96 15.11 -16.80 -10.27
CA THR A 96 15.48 -18.20 -10.47
C THR A 96 14.24 -19.09 -10.50
N ASP A 97 13.37 -19.01 -9.50
CA ASP A 97 12.14 -19.81 -9.40
C ASP A 97 11.22 -19.59 -10.61
N SER A 98 11.13 -18.35 -11.09
CA SER A 98 10.33 -18.02 -12.29
C SER A 98 10.98 -18.57 -13.56
N GLY A 99 12.31 -18.49 -13.68
CA GLY A 99 13.06 -19.05 -14.80
C GLY A 99 12.98 -20.58 -14.85
N GLU A 100 13.12 -21.24 -13.70
CA GLU A 100 13.02 -22.71 -13.58
C GLU A 100 11.62 -23.22 -13.86
N LYS A 101 10.57 -22.51 -13.42
CA LYS A 101 9.18 -22.84 -13.78
C LYS A 101 8.95 -22.79 -15.28
N VAL A 102 9.37 -21.70 -15.93
CA VAL A 102 9.26 -21.55 -17.39
C VAL A 102 10.07 -22.62 -18.12
N PHE A 103 11.26 -22.96 -17.63
CA PHE A 103 12.09 -24.02 -18.20
C PHE A 103 11.45 -25.41 -18.03
N SER A 104 10.86 -25.69 -16.87
CA SER A 104 10.17 -26.96 -16.60
C SER A 104 8.92 -27.14 -17.47
N GLU A 105 8.16 -26.07 -17.72
CA GLU A 105 6.99 -26.06 -18.59
C GLU A 105 7.38 -26.26 -20.08
N LEU A 106 8.54 -25.73 -20.49
CA LEU A 106 9.08 -25.90 -21.85
C LEU A 106 9.70 -27.28 -22.10
N CYS A 107 10.14 -27.99 -21.06
CA CYS A 107 10.74 -29.33 -21.17
C CYS A 107 9.73 -30.48 -20.93
N SER A 108 8.45 -30.17 -20.71
CA SER A 108 7.38 -31.14 -20.47
C SER A 108 6.52 -31.51 -21.70
N ASP A 109 6.96 -31.15 -22.92
CA ASP A 109 6.46 -31.68 -24.20
C ASP A 109 7.30 -32.87 -24.70
#